data_AF-A0A532T8Z6-F1
#
_entry.id   AF-A0A532T8Z6-F1
#
_cell.length_a   1.000
_cell.length_b   1.000
_cell.length_c   1.000
_cell.angle_alpha   90.00
_cell.angle_beta   90.00
_cell.angle_gamma   90.00
#
_symmetry.space_group_name_H-M   'P 1'
#
loop_
_entity.id
_entity.type
_entity.pdbx_description
1 polymer ?
#
loop_
_entity_poly.entity_id
_entity_poly.type
_entity_poly.pdbx_seq_one_letter_code
_entity_poly.pdbx_strand_id
1 'polypeptide(L)'
;MDASCLIAIQADEPLKKIFQNLLKTKWKGYCSEMAILETFYILCRKFTWKIAKKKVNALKESHIIQIEPINNLINRASQLKCQRPIAIADCLTIALAESINGKAIFYHKVKELEKAMENELFDVELIFFDEYVNENS
;
A
#
# COMPACT_ATOMS: atom_id res chain seq x y z
N MET A 1 -0.41 -3.26 1.92
CA MET A 1 0.19 -2.44 0.85
C MET A 1 -0.53 -1.12 0.78
N ASP A 2 0.26 -0.06 0.71
CA ASP A 2 -0.21 1.31 0.52
C ASP A 2 -0.66 1.60 -0.92
N ALA A 3 -1.45 2.65 -1.10
CA ALA A 3 -1.90 3.11 -2.42
C ALA A 3 -0.74 3.46 -3.34
N SER A 4 0.36 4.03 -2.82
CA SER A 4 1.54 4.39 -3.61
C SER A 4 2.11 3.19 -4.37
N CYS A 5 2.13 1.99 -3.76
CA CYS A 5 2.53 0.77 -4.45
C CYS A 5 1.59 0.45 -5.61
N LEU A 6 0.28 0.48 -5.36
CA LEU A 6 -0.73 0.16 -6.37
C LEU A 6 -0.66 1.14 -7.55
N ILE A 7 -0.43 2.42 -7.29
CA ILE A 7 -0.28 3.45 -8.30
C ILE A 7 0.97 3.22 -9.13
N ALA A 8 2.11 2.94 -8.50
CA ALA A 8 3.38 2.69 -9.18
C ALA A 8 3.27 1.48 -10.11
N ILE A 9 2.74 0.36 -9.61
CA ILE A 9 2.47 -0.88 -10.38
C ILE A 9 1.54 -0.59 -11.56
N GLN A 10 0.56 0.31 -11.43
CA GLN A 10 -0.36 0.63 -12.51
C GLN A 10 0.20 1.66 -13.50
N ALA A 11 1.24 2.40 -13.13
CA ALA A 11 1.86 3.43 -13.96
C ALA A 11 3.07 2.91 -14.77
N ASP A 12 3.73 1.85 -14.32
CA ASP A 12 4.98 1.33 -14.89
C ASP A 12 4.88 -0.19 -15.14
N GLU A 13 4.95 -0.61 -16.41
CA GLU A 13 4.75 -2.01 -16.80
C GLU A 13 5.94 -2.93 -16.43
N PRO A 14 7.22 -2.53 -16.58
CA PRO A 14 8.34 -3.24 -15.96
C PRO A 14 8.16 -3.47 -14.46
N LEU A 15 7.85 -2.41 -13.70
CA LEU A 15 7.67 -2.50 -12.24
C LEU A 15 6.52 -3.43 -11.88
N LYS A 16 5.42 -3.37 -12.64
CA LYS A 16 4.28 -4.26 -12.49
C LYS A 16 4.65 -5.73 -12.61
N LYS A 17 5.50 -6.09 -13.58
CA LYS A 17 5.95 -7.47 -13.77
C LYS A 17 6.77 -7.97 -12.59
N ILE A 18 7.69 -7.15 -12.08
CA ILE A 18 8.49 -7.46 -10.88
C ILE A 18 7.56 -7.72 -9.70
N PHE A 19 6.62 -6.79 -9.46
CA PHE A 19 5.69 -6.90 -8.34
C PHE A 19 4.78 -8.13 -8.45
N GLN A 20 4.22 -8.38 -9.63
CA GLN A 20 3.39 -9.56 -9.87
C GLN A 20 4.17 -10.87 -9.68
N ASN A 21 5.45 -10.90 -10.06
CA ASN A 21 6.29 -12.08 -9.82
C ASN A 21 6.49 -12.32 -8.32
N LEU A 22 6.80 -11.27 -7.55
CA LEU A 22 6.93 -11.37 -6.09
C LEU A 22 5.63 -11.85 -5.44
N LEU A 23 4.48 -11.31 -5.83
CA LEU A 23 3.17 -11.74 -5.31
C LEU A 23 2.78 -13.17 -5.70
N LYS A 24 3.32 -13.71 -6.79
CA LYS A 24 3.04 -15.08 -7.22
C LYS A 24 3.98 -16.11 -6.59
N THR A 25 5.19 -15.70 -6.25
CA THR A 25 6.27 -16.62 -5.87
C THR A 25 6.65 -16.55 -4.39
N LYS A 26 6.52 -15.39 -3.75
CA LYS A 26 7.12 -15.12 -2.43
C LYS A 26 6.17 -14.44 -1.45
N TRP A 27 5.32 -13.54 -1.92
CA TRP A 27 4.51 -12.66 -1.06
C TRP A 27 3.03 -12.91 -1.28
N LYS A 28 2.22 -12.77 -0.22
CA LYS A 28 0.77 -12.65 -0.36
C LYS A 28 0.38 -11.17 -0.22
N GLY A 29 -0.28 -10.63 -1.23
CA GLY A 29 -0.61 -9.21 -1.31
C GLY A 29 -1.90 -8.88 -0.57
N TYR A 30 -1.87 -7.82 0.24
CA TYR A 30 -3.05 -7.27 0.92
C TYR A 30 -3.08 -5.75 0.78
N CYS A 31 -4.26 -5.15 0.62
CA CYS A 31 -4.47 -3.70 0.74
C CYS A 31 -5.83 -3.39 1.36
N SER A 32 -6.02 -2.17 1.84
CA SER A 32 -7.33 -1.73 2.35
C SER A 32 -8.22 -1.20 1.22
N GLU A 33 -9.54 -1.13 1.44
CA GLU A 33 -10.44 -0.42 0.53
C GLU A 33 -10.05 1.05 0.36
N MET A 34 -9.44 1.67 1.39
CA MET A 34 -8.94 3.04 1.31
C MET A 34 -7.81 3.16 0.28
N ALA A 35 -6.88 2.19 0.25
CA ALA A 35 -5.80 2.19 -0.73
C ALA A 35 -6.34 2.05 -2.17
N ILE A 36 -7.42 1.28 -2.35
CA ILE A 36 -8.13 1.16 -3.64
C ILE A 36 -8.78 2.50 -4.02
N LEU A 37 -9.47 3.16 -3.10
CA LEU A 37 -10.08 4.47 -3.30
C LEU A 37 -9.04 5.51 -3.73
N GLU A 38 -7.89 5.54 -3.04
CA GLU A 38 -6.81 6.47 -3.34
C GLU A 38 -6.18 6.21 -4.71
N THR A 39 -5.92 4.94 -5.01
CA THR A 39 -5.45 4.51 -6.33
C THR A 39 -6.41 4.97 -7.43
N PHE A 40 -7.71 4.83 -7.23
CA PHE A 40 -8.73 5.25 -8.19
C PHE A 40 -8.63 6.74 -8.53
N TYR A 41 -8.66 7.63 -7.53
CA TYR A 41 -8.69 9.06 -7.82
C TYR A 41 -7.34 9.57 -8.33
N ILE A 42 -6.22 9.01 -7.87
CA ILE A 42 -4.89 9.41 -8.36
C ILE A 42 -4.71 9.00 -9.82
N LEU A 43 -5.05 7.76 -10.19
CA LEU A 43 -5.03 7.33 -11.59
C LEU A 43 -6.01 8.13 -12.45
N CYS A 44 -7.17 8.50 -11.90
CA CYS A 44 -8.14 9.33 -12.61
C CYS A 44 -7.57 10.72 -12.92
N ARG A 45 -6.89 11.36 -11.96
CA ARG A 45 -6.25 12.67 -12.14
C ARG A 45 -5.06 12.62 -13.09
N LYS A 46 -4.29 11.52 -13.08
CA LYS A 46 -3.14 11.32 -13.96
C LYS A 46 -3.55 11.00 -15.40
N PHE A 47 -4.66 10.30 -15.57
CA PHE A 47 -5.14 9.83 -16.87
C PHE A 47 -6.58 10.31 -17.10
N THR A 48 -7.54 9.39 -17.08
CA THR A 48 -8.98 9.66 -17.17
C THR A 48 -9.73 8.66 -16.31
N TRP A 49 -10.98 8.95 -15.97
CA TRP A 49 -11.86 8.01 -15.25
C TRP A 49 -11.95 6.64 -15.93
N LYS A 50 -12.09 6.62 -17.26
CA LYS A 50 -12.17 5.38 -18.06
C LYS A 50 -10.91 4.53 -17.90
N ILE A 51 -9.72 5.15 -17.96
CA ILE A 51 -8.44 4.45 -17.81
C ILE A 51 -8.26 3.97 -16.37
N ALA A 52 -8.55 4.81 -15.37
CA ALA A 52 -8.45 4.45 -13.96
C ALA A 52 -9.35 3.27 -13.61
N LYS A 53 -10.63 3.32 -14.03
CA LYS A 53 -11.59 2.23 -13.81
C LYS A 53 -11.15 0.93 -14.45
N LYS A 54 -10.64 0.96 -15.68
CA LYS A 54 -10.09 -0.22 -16.35
C LYS A 54 -8.92 -0.82 -15.55
N LYS A 55 -7.96 -0.01 -15.12
CA LYS A 55 -6.76 -0.45 -14.40
C LYS A 55 -7.09 -1.02 -13.03
N VAL A 56 -7.92 -0.34 -12.24
CA VAL A 56 -8.28 -0.81 -10.89
C VAL A 56 -9.19 -2.03 -10.94
N ASN A 57 -10.15 -2.11 -11.87
CA ASN A 57 -10.97 -3.31 -12.02
C ASN A 57 -10.11 -4.52 -12.40
N ALA A 58 -9.18 -4.37 -13.35
CA ALA A 58 -8.26 -5.44 -13.70
C ALA A 58 -7.40 -5.90 -12.50
N LEU A 59 -6.99 -4.98 -11.62
CA LEU A 59 -6.31 -5.32 -10.37
C LEU A 59 -7.21 -6.18 -9.46
N LYS A 60 -8.44 -5.75 -9.23
CA LYS A 60 -9.42 -6.48 -8.40
C LYS A 60 -9.72 -7.87 -8.96
N GLU A 61 -9.98 -7.95 -10.26
CA GLU A 61 -10.30 -9.20 -10.97
C GLU A 61 -9.12 -10.18 -11.04
N SER A 62 -7.88 -9.69 -10.93
CA SER A 62 -6.71 -10.55 -10.93
C SER A 62 -6.53 -11.37 -9.64
N HIS A 63 -7.22 -11.01 -8.55
CA HIS A 63 -7.13 -11.64 -7.23
C HIS A 63 -5.70 -11.79 -6.65
N ILE A 64 -4.71 -11.09 -7.22
CA ILE A 64 -3.31 -11.14 -6.75
C ILE A 64 -3.12 -10.35 -5.44
N ILE A 65 -4.05 -9.45 -5.11
CA ILE A 65 -4.07 -8.68 -3.87
C ILE A 65 -5.45 -8.85 -3.24
N GLN A 66 -5.48 -9.29 -1.99
CA GLN A 66 -6.67 -9.36 -1.16
C GLN A 66 -7.01 -7.96 -0.63
N ILE A 67 -8.27 -7.55 -0.78
CA ILE A 67 -8.74 -6.22 -0.37
C ILE A 67 -9.49 -6.37 0.96
N GLU A 68 -8.98 -5.73 2.00
CA GLU A 68 -9.54 -5.76 3.34
C GLU A 68 -10.48 -4.58 3.60
N PRO A 69 -11.67 -4.83 4.20
CA PRO A 69 -12.61 -3.79 4.57
C PRO A 69 -12.05 -2.85 5.62
N ILE A 70 -12.30 -1.54 5.48
CA ILE A 70 -11.81 -0.55 6.45
C ILE A 70 -12.38 -0.79 7.84
N ASN A 71 -13.63 -1.27 7.96
CA ASN A 71 -14.32 -1.48 9.22
C ASN A 71 -13.51 -2.33 10.23
N ASN A 72 -12.72 -3.29 9.73
CA ASN A 72 -11.89 -4.17 10.57
C ASN A 72 -10.63 -3.46 11.11
N LEU A 73 -10.26 -2.32 10.52
CA LEU A 73 -9.01 -1.60 10.78
C LEU A 73 -9.22 -0.28 11.55
N ILE A 74 -10.47 0.23 11.63
CA ILE A 74 -10.78 1.57 12.14
C ILE A 74 -10.15 1.82 13.52
N ASN A 75 -10.43 0.96 14.49
CA ASN A 75 -10.00 1.18 15.87
C ASN A 75 -8.47 1.30 15.97
N ARG A 76 -7.74 0.40 15.31
CA ARG A 76 -6.28 0.40 15.37
C ARG A 76 -5.68 1.56 14.57
N ALA A 77 -6.21 1.85 13.38
CA ALA A 77 -5.77 3.00 12.60
C ALA A 77 -6.01 4.34 13.33
N SER A 78 -7.12 4.48 14.04
CA SER A 78 -7.41 5.65 14.88
C SER A 78 -6.42 5.79 16.04
N GLN A 79 -6.06 4.69 16.70
CA GLN A 79 -5.02 4.70 17.74
C GLN A 79 -3.66 5.14 17.20
N LEU A 80 -3.22 4.58 16.07
CA LEU A 80 -2.00 4.97 15.40
C LEU A 80 -1.99 6.46 15.07
N LYS A 81 -3.11 6.99 14.55
CA LYS A 81 -3.25 8.42 14.22
C LYS A 81 -3.23 9.32 15.46
N CYS A 82 -3.76 8.86 16.59
CA CYS A 82 -3.72 9.58 17.85
C CYS A 82 -2.30 9.66 18.41
N GLN A 83 -1.50 8.61 18.21
CA GLN A 83 -0.14 8.51 18.73
C GLN A 83 0.89 9.17 17.82
N ARG A 84 0.65 9.18 16.50
CA ARG A 84 1.64 9.57 15.49
C ARG A 84 1.04 10.52 14.44
N PRO A 85 1.75 11.58 14.03
CA PRO A 85 1.25 12.56 13.06
C PRO A 85 1.39 12.08 11.59
N ILE A 86 0.97 10.85 11.28
CA ILE A 86 1.05 10.26 9.93
C ILE A 86 -0.31 10.29 9.20
N ALA A 87 -0.38 10.01 7.91
CA ALA A 87 -1.65 10.05 7.19
C ALA A 87 -2.59 8.91 7.60
N ILE A 88 -3.91 9.11 7.48
CA ILE A 88 -4.90 8.05 7.80
C ILE A 88 -4.70 6.83 6.88
N ALA A 89 -4.34 7.05 5.61
CA ALA A 89 -4.02 5.98 4.67
C ALA A 89 -2.85 5.13 5.17
N ASP A 90 -1.77 5.77 5.66
CA ASP A 90 -0.63 5.08 6.26
C ASP A 90 -1.03 4.29 7.51
N CYS A 91 -1.84 4.90 8.40
CA CYS A 91 -2.35 4.23 9.58
C CYS A 91 -3.13 2.96 9.21
N LEU A 92 -3.96 3.00 8.16
CA LEU A 92 -4.71 1.84 7.68
C LEU A 92 -3.79 0.78 7.07
N THR A 93 -2.74 1.17 6.36
CA THR A 93 -1.73 0.24 5.83
C THR A 93 -0.99 -0.48 6.96
N ILE A 94 -0.60 0.24 8.01
CA ILE A 94 0.11 -0.31 9.17
C ILE A 94 -0.83 -1.19 10.00
N ALA A 95 -2.03 -0.72 10.33
CA ALA A 95 -3.04 -1.50 11.05
C ALA A 95 -3.40 -2.79 10.32
N LEU A 96 -3.48 -2.74 8.98
CA LEU A 96 -3.68 -3.94 8.17
C LEU A 96 -2.50 -4.91 8.30
N ALA A 97 -1.26 -4.43 8.18
CA ALA A 97 -0.08 -5.27 8.34
C ALA A 97 -0.03 -5.94 9.72
N GLU A 98 -0.38 -5.21 10.79
CA GLU A 98 -0.48 -5.77 12.14
C GLU A 98 -1.55 -6.85 12.20
N SER A 99 -2.75 -6.61 11.65
CA SER A 99 -3.86 -7.58 11.71
C SER A 99 -3.59 -8.92 11.03
N ILE A 100 -2.67 -8.94 10.05
CA ILE A 100 -2.30 -10.14 9.30
C ILE A 100 -0.93 -10.71 9.73
N ASN A 101 -0.31 -10.19 10.79
CA ASN A 101 1.07 -10.50 11.19
C ASN A 101 2.05 -10.42 10.01
N GLY A 102 1.89 -9.39 9.18
CA GLY A 102 2.64 -9.18 7.95
C GLY A 102 3.58 -7.98 8.02
N LYS A 103 3.93 -7.46 6.85
CA LYS A 103 4.78 -6.28 6.68
C LYS A 103 3.99 -5.17 6.00
N ALA A 104 4.20 -3.93 6.43
CA ALA A 104 3.61 -2.76 5.80
C ALA A 104 4.48 -2.37 4.59
N ILE A 105 3.91 -2.39 3.39
CA ILE A 105 4.64 -2.08 2.16
C ILE A 105 4.19 -0.73 1.62
N PHE A 106 5.16 0.18 1.45
CA PHE A 106 5.04 1.49 0.84
C PHE A 106 5.90 1.53 -0.42
N TYR A 107 5.56 2.39 -1.40
CA TYR A 107 6.39 2.48 -2.60
C TYR A 107 7.71 3.20 -2.31
N HIS A 108 7.64 4.31 -1.57
CA HIS A 108 8.76 5.18 -1.22
C HIS A 108 8.61 5.63 0.23
N LYS A 109 9.73 6.03 0.82
CA LYS A 109 9.77 6.59 2.18
C LYS A 109 9.29 8.05 2.15
N VAL A 110 8.30 8.39 2.98
CA VAL A 110 7.77 9.77 3.12
C VAL A 110 8.16 10.36 4.46
N LYS A 111 8.44 11.68 4.46
CA LYS A 111 9.01 12.42 5.60
C LYS A 111 8.19 12.29 6.88
N GLU A 112 6.87 12.24 6.79
CA GLU A 112 5.98 12.04 7.93
C GLU A 112 6.16 10.66 8.56
N LEU A 113 6.31 9.60 7.75
CA LEU A 113 6.58 8.25 8.24
C LEU A 113 7.97 8.16 8.88
N GLU A 114 8.98 8.78 8.28
CA GLU A 114 10.35 8.83 8.85
C GLU A 114 10.34 9.43 10.26
N LYS A 115 9.78 10.63 10.39
CA LYS A 115 9.65 11.31 11.67
C LYS A 115 8.87 10.51 12.70
N ALA A 116 7.86 9.76 12.26
CA ALA A 116 7.09 8.91 13.16
C ALA A 116 7.92 7.72 13.68
N MET A 117 8.83 7.18 12.86
CA MET A 117 9.73 6.09 13.23
C MET A 117 10.90 6.53 14.13
N GLU A 118 11.31 7.80 14.07
CA GLU A 118 12.39 8.36 14.92
C GLU A 118 12.03 8.32 16.41
N ASN A 119 10.75 8.50 16.75
CA ASN A 119 10.30 8.56 18.14
C ASN A 119 10.04 7.17 18.73
N GLU A 120 9.36 6.32 17.97
CA GLU A 120 9.03 4.95 18.37
C GLU A 120 8.77 4.11 17.12
N LEU A 121 9.41 2.94 17.04
CA LEU A 121 9.18 1.99 15.96
C LEU A 121 7.72 1.49 15.93
N PHE A 122 7.27 1.06 14.77
CA PHE A 122 5.98 0.38 14.63
C PHE A 122 6.11 -1.09 15.07
N ASP A 123 4.98 -1.69 15.46
CA ASP A 123 4.91 -3.11 15.82
C ASP A 123 5.10 -4.04 14.61
N VAL A 124 5.19 -3.47 13.41
CA VAL A 124 5.40 -4.17 12.13
C VAL A 124 6.58 -3.59 11.37
N GLU A 125 7.23 -4.46 10.59
CA GLU A 125 8.27 -4.04 9.66
C GLU A 125 7.68 -3.25 8.49
N LEU A 126 8.31 -2.13 8.17
CA LEU A 126 8.00 -1.31 7.00
C LEU A 126 9.00 -1.63 5.89
N ILE A 127 8.48 -2.00 4.72
CA ILE A 127 9.24 -2.19 3.48
C ILE A 127 8.94 -1.02 2.53
N PHE A 128 10.00 -0.43 2.01
CA PHE A 128 9.94 0.56 0.93
C PHE A 128 10.35 -0.14 -0.37
N PHE A 129 9.43 -0.18 -1.34
CA PHE A 129 9.58 -1.04 -2.51
C PHE A 129 10.63 -0.54 -3.49
N ASP A 130 10.79 0.78 -3.63
CA ASP A 130 11.85 1.39 -4.43
C ASP A 130 13.26 1.01 -3.93
N GLU A 131 13.48 1.03 -2.61
CA GLU A 131 14.71 0.56 -1.96
C GLU A 131 14.91 -0.95 -2.23
N TYR A 132 13.87 -1.76 -2.01
CA TYR A 132 13.92 -3.22 -2.23
C TYR A 132 14.31 -3.59 -3.68
N VAL A 133 13.76 -2.89 -4.68
CA VAL A 133 14.08 -3.15 -6.09
C VAL A 133 15.54 -2.79 -6.38
N ASN A 134 16.04 -1.66 -5.88
CA ASN A 134 17.42 -1.23 -6.12
C ASN A 134 18.46 -2.18 -5.49
N GLU A 135 18.17 -2.78 -4.34
CA GLU A 135 19.07 -3.72 -3.67
C GLU A 135 19.08 -5.13 -4.28
N ASN A 136 18.04 -5.48 -5.07
CA ASN A 136 17.84 -6.81 -5.63
C ASN A 136 17.82 -6.82 -7.18
N SER A 137 18.28 -5.74 -7.82
CA SER A 137 18.45 -5.61 -9.28
C SER A 137 19.92 -5.79 -9.67
#